data_AF-A0A0G1KEQ8-F1
#
_entry.id   AF-A0A0G1KEQ8-F1
#
_cell.length_a   1.000
_cell.length_b   1.000
_cell.length_c   1.000
_cell.angle_alpha   90.00
_cell.angle_beta   90.00
_cell.angle_gamma   90.00
#
_symmetry.space_group_name_H-M   'P 1'
#
loop_
_entity.id
_entity.type
_entity.pdbx_description
1 polymer ?
#
loop_
_entity_poly.entity_id
_entity_poly.type
_entity_poly.pdbx_seq_one_letter_code
_entity_poly.pdbx_strand_id
1 'polypeptide(L)'
;MKKLVILLIILLVLFIAWISPASNSSDSFVSSVTTSELEDEDNYVFDPQIIQAILPISEESSASVEIPSVVSLPNVDPASQGFSVYATSPGITIYSQEATYLLVIDLNQAGIRALHNATGDVLGPGIWDGNDTAFKSKALGDYLSQGGNENFACAFNGQFFKMVKYPTGLAAPLKANGEIITYGWETKFHKGEKLMLEVWPDRTRITPLDKNRFENSDAVDIITGLTALANKKPKSVVGRTFVGTHGESTLMVLVSPSSNQRQMESTLKSLGAEVIMMLDGGGSTQLSCRISGSEQVLRYSERLIPQAVYVYSH
;
A
#
# COMPACT_ATOMS: atom_id res chain seq x y z
N MET A 1 -9.49 35.96 -40.53
CA MET A 1 -9.38 34.52 -40.23
C MET A 1 -9.56 34.15 -38.75
N LYS A 2 -8.99 34.88 -37.77
CA LYS A 2 -9.19 34.56 -36.33
C LYS A 2 -10.62 34.77 -35.77
N LYS A 3 -11.42 35.67 -36.35
CA LYS A 3 -12.82 35.90 -35.90
C LYS A 3 -13.82 34.84 -36.41
N LEU A 4 -13.50 34.11 -37.47
CA LEU A 4 -14.38 33.09 -38.06
C LEU A 4 -14.29 31.74 -37.31
N VAL A 5 -13.10 31.42 -36.79
CA VAL A 5 -12.85 30.19 -36.01
C VAL A 5 -13.52 30.26 -34.63
N ILE A 6 -13.55 31.44 -34.00
CA ILE A 6 -14.21 31.63 -32.69
C ILE A 6 -15.74 31.51 -32.82
N LEU A 7 -16.32 31.97 -33.92
CA LEU A 7 -17.76 31.84 -34.17
C LEU A 7 -18.19 30.37 -34.39
N LEU A 8 -17.33 29.56 -35.04
CA LEU A 8 -17.59 28.14 -35.26
C LEU A 8 -17.54 27.32 -33.95
N ILE A 9 -16.63 27.68 -33.04
CA ILE A 9 -16.49 27.01 -31.73
C ILE A 9 -17.70 27.33 -30.82
N ILE A 10 -18.19 28.57 -30.84
CA ILE A 10 -19.36 28.97 -30.05
C ILE A 10 -20.64 28.28 -30.55
N LEU A 11 -20.80 28.13 -31.87
CA LEU A 11 -21.92 27.40 -32.47
C LEU A 11 -21.88 25.89 -32.15
N LEU A 12 -20.69 25.28 -32.08
CA LEU A 12 -20.53 23.86 -31.73
C LEU A 12 -20.87 23.58 -30.26
N VAL A 13 -20.50 24.48 -29.35
CA VAL A 13 -20.82 24.37 -27.91
C VAL A 13 -22.32 24.56 -27.64
N LEU A 14 -22.99 25.45 -28.40
CA LEU A 14 -24.44 25.64 -28.30
C LEU A 14 -25.25 24.48 -28.89
N PHE A 15 -24.70 23.74 -29.87
CA PHE A 15 -25.38 22.58 -30.46
C PHE A 15 -25.34 21.34 -29.55
N ILE A 16 -24.26 21.16 -28.78
CA ILE A 16 -24.12 20.05 -27.82
C ILE A 16 -25.04 20.25 -26.61
N ALA A 17 -25.36 21.51 -26.25
CA ALA A 17 -26.29 21.83 -25.16
C ALA A 17 -27.78 21.58 -25.52
N TRP A 18 -28.11 21.23 -26.76
CA TRP A 18 -29.49 21.03 -27.21
C TRP A 18 -29.91 19.56 -27.35
N ILE A 19 -29.02 18.59 -27.07
CA ILE A 19 -29.31 17.16 -27.15
C ILE A 19 -29.12 16.50 -25.78
N SER A 20 -30.09 16.71 -24.88
CA SER A 20 -30.59 15.68 -23.97
C SER A 20 -31.86 16.17 -23.25
N PRO A 21 -32.89 15.31 -23.09
CA PRO A 21 -34.24 15.72 -22.74
C PRO A 21 -34.40 15.99 -21.24
N ALA A 22 -35.22 16.99 -20.94
CA ALA A 22 -35.70 17.33 -19.62
C ALA A 22 -36.70 16.29 -19.09
N SER A 23 -36.62 15.98 -17.80
CA SER A 23 -37.79 15.66 -16.99
C SER A 23 -37.82 16.58 -15.77
N ASN A 24 -38.86 17.41 -15.74
CA ASN A 24 -39.19 18.40 -14.72
C ASN A 24 -39.42 17.77 -13.34
N SER A 25 -39.00 18.48 -12.30
CA SER A 25 -39.96 19.08 -11.36
C SER A 25 -39.27 20.16 -10.50
N SER A 26 -39.84 21.35 -10.57
CA SER A 26 -39.56 22.52 -9.76
C SER A 26 -39.78 22.27 -8.27
N ASP A 27 -38.84 22.73 -7.44
CA ASP A 27 -39.22 23.45 -6.22
C ASP A 27 -38.18 24.52 -5.89
N SER A 28 -38.70 25.70 -5.59
CA SER A 28 -38.00 26.94 -5.30
C SER A 28 -37.45 26.95 -3.88
N PHE A 29 -36.17 27.25 -3.70
CA PHE A 29 -35.71 27.95 -2.50
C PHE A 29 -34.48 28.80 -2.83
N VAL A 30 -34.63 30.12 -2.73
CA VAL A 30 -33.54 31.10 -2.76
C VAL A 30 -33.08 31.30 -1.33
N SER A 31 -31.79 31.03 -1.03
CA SER A 31 -31.03 31.80 -0.05
C SER A 31 -29.54 31.44 -0.08
N SER A 32 -28.71 32.44 -0.35
CA SER A 32 -27.35 32.66 0.18
C SER A 32 -26.34 31.49 0.16
N VAL A 33 -25.41 31.55 -0.79
CA VAL A 33 -24.08 30.93 -0.67
C VAL A 33 -23.28 31.73 0.36
N THR A 34 -23.18 31.21 1.57
CA THR A 34 -22.15 31.62 2.56
C THR A 34 -21.05 30.59 2.57
N THR A 35 -19.82 31.05 2.32
CA THR A 35 -18.57 30.34 2.49
C THR A 35 -18.37 29.95 3.97
N SER A 36 -18.60 28.68 4.30
CA SER A 36 -18.11 28.04 5.55
C SER A 36 -18.18 26.50 5.43
N GLU A 37 -17.27 25.92 4.66
CA GLU A 37 -16.87 24.51 4.81
C GLU A 37 -15.39 24.48 5.17
N LEU A 38 -15.11 24.94 6.37
CA LEU A 38 -13.91 24.65 7.14
C LEU A 38 -14.41 24.32 8.55
N GLU A 39 -13.83 23.28 9.12
CA GLU A 39 -14.02 22.81 10.50
C GLU A 39 -15.24 21.91 10.73
N ASP A 40 -14.97 20.61 10.81
CA ASP A 40 -15.49 19.72 11.85
C ASP A 40 -14.67 18.42 11.81
N GLU A 41 -13.42 18.54 12.26
CA GLU A 41 -12.63 17.43 12.79
C GLU A 41 -12.96 17.28 14.29
N ASP A 42 -12.81 16.05 14.80
CA ASP A 42 -12.84 15.63 16.21
C ASP A 42 -14.20 15.25 16.84
N ASN A 43 -14.36 13.93 17.05
CA ASN A 43 -14.39 13.38 18.41
C ASN A 43 -14.53 11.85 18.37
N TYR A 44 -13.42 11.14 18.59
CA TYR A 44 -13.48 9.79 19.14
C TYR A 44 -12.36 9.62 20.17
N VAL A 45 -12.77 9.56 21.44
CA VAL A 45 -11.89 9.37 22.60
C VAL A 45 -11.60 7.87 22.73
N PHE A 46 -10.32 7.51 22.75
CA PHE A 46 -9.84 6.14 22.91
C PHE A 46 -9.72 5.82 24.42
N ASP A 47 -10.34 4.71 24.86
CA ASP A 47 -10.28 4.21 26.24
C ASP A 47 -9.10 3.21 26.37
N PRO A 48 -8.09 3.47 27.23
CA PRO A 48 -6.90 2.62 27.34
C PRO A 48 -7.02 1.43 28.32
N GLN A 49 -8.20 0.99 28.75
CA GLN A 49 -8.33 -0.05 29.80
C GLN A 49 -8.56 -1.50 29.37
N ILE A 50 -8.33 -1.89 28.11
CA ILE A 50 -8.48 -3.31 27.70
C ILE A 50 -7.14 -3.90 27.28
N ILE A 51 -6.27 -4.27 28.24
CA ILE A 51 -5.43 -5.49 28.24
C ILE A 51 -5.05 -5.82 29.69
N GLN A 52 -5.82 -6.66 30.38
CA GLN A 52 -5.31 -7.49 31.48
C GLN A 52 -6.16 -8.77 31.62
N ALA A 53 -5.57 -9.90 31.20
CA ALA A 53 -5.79 -11.30 31.61
C ALA A 53 -5.25 -12.15 30.45
N ILE A 54 -4.23 -13.00 30.60
CA ILE A 54 -4.33 -14.34 31.18
C ILE A 54 -2.91 -14.86 31.54
N LEU A 55 -2.71 -15.10 32.85
CA LEU A 55 -2.04 -16.22 33.57
C LEU A 55 -0.51 -16.57 33.42
N PRO A 56 0.08 -17.20 34.48
CA PRO A 56 1.52 -17.21 34.76
C PRO A 56 2.23 -18.50 34.30
N ILE A 57 3.56 -18.42 34.20
CA ILE A 57 4.49 -19.52 33.87
C ILE A 57 5.03 -20.13 35.17
N SER A 58 4.99 -21.46 35.27
CA SER A 58 5.78 -22.27 36.22
C SER A 58 6.59 -23.33 35.46
N GLU A 59 7.74 -23.68 36.04
CA GLU A 59 8.89 -24.40 35.46
C GLU A 59 8.73 -25.92 35.17
N GLU A 60 9.62 -26.36 34.27
CA GLU A 60 10.24 -27.68 34.04
C GLU A 60 9.42 -28.93 33.66
N SER A 61 9.71 -29.44 32.46
CA SER A 61 9.76 -30.88 32.16
C SER A 61 10.58 -31.16 30.90
N SER A 62 11.67 -31.90 31.06
CA SER A 62 12.49 -32.47 29.99
C SER A 62 11.73 -33.58 29.26
N ALA A 63 11.38 -33.35 27.99
CA ALA A 63 10.94 -34.38 27.07
C ALA A 63 11.60 -34.18 25.70
N SER A 64 12.09 -35.28 25.13
CA SER A 64 12.70 -35.39 23.81
C SER A 64 11.84 -34.74 22.73
N VAL A 65 12.42 -33.76 22.02
CA VAL A 65 11.77 -33.04 20.93
C VAL A 65 11.76 -33.93 19.69
N GLU A 66 10.59 -34.49 19.37
CA GLU A 66 10.28 -34.89 18.00
C GLU A 66 10.33 -33.63 17.12
N ILE A 67 11.09 -33.70 16.02
CA ILE A 67 11.14 -32.63 15.02
C ILE A 67 9.74 -32.55 14.38
N PRO A 68 8.98 -31.46 14.57
CA PRO A 68 7.71 -31.34 13.88
C PRO A 68 7.97 -31.11 12.40
N SER A 69 7.33 -31.94 11.59
CA SER A 69 7.05 -31.77 10.18
C SER A 69 6.67 -30.32 9.83
N VAL A 70 7.16 -29.86 8.68
CA VAL A 70 6.65 -28.75 7.83
C VAL A 70 5.62 -27.88 8.54
N VAL A 71 6.05 -26.69 8.96
CA VAL A 71 5.14 -25.65 9.49
C VAL A 71 4.11 -25.36 8.41
N SER A 72 2.95 -26.00 8.51
CA SER A 72 1.78 -25.62 7.74
C SER A 72 1.41 -24.23 8.21
N LEU A 73 1.32 -23.29 7.26
CA LEU A 73 0.64 -22.03 7.43
C LEU A 73 -0.65 -22.23 8.26
N PRO A 74 -1.08 -21.23 9.04
CA PRO A 74 -2.31 -21.33 9.81
C PRO A 74 -3.42 -21.75 8.86
N ASN A 75 -4.29 -22.58 9.41
CA ASN A 75 -5.35 -23.34 8.78
C ASN A 75 -6.50 -22.45 8.24
N VAL A 76 -6.18 -21.30 7.62
CA VAL A 76 -7.13 -20.45 6.92
C VAL A 76 -6.81 -20.47 5.44
N ASP A 77 -7.55 -21.31 4.73
CA ASP A 77 -7.56 -21.38 3.28
C ASP A 77 -8.17 -20.08 2.70
N PRO A 78 -7.46 -19.31 1.86
CA PRO A 78 -8.06 -18.17 1.15
C PRO A 78 -9.36 -18.50 0.41
N ALA A 79 -9.56 -19.76 -0.01
CA ALA A 79 -10.81 -20.20 -0.62
C ALA A 79 -12.02 -20.07 0.33
N SER A 80 -11.82 -20.18 1.64
CA SER A 80 -12.87 -19.92 2.64
C SER A 80 -13.39 -18.47 2.63
N GLN A 81 -12.58 -17.54 2.10
CA GLN A 81 -12.92 -16.14 1.91
C GLN A 81 -13.38 -15.84 0.46
N GLY A 82 -13.54 -16.88 -0.37
CA GLY A 82 -13.97 -16.76 -1.76
C GLY A 82 -12.86 -16.42 -2.75
N PHE A 83 -11.58 -16.50 -2.35
CA PHE A 83 -10.45 -16.36 -3.25
C PHE A 83 -10.18 -17.66 -4.00
N SER A 84 -9.92 -17.57 -5.30
CA SER A 84 -9.42 -18.67 -6.13
C SER A 84 -7.95 -18.47 -6.48
N VAL A 85 -7.20 -19.56 -6.66
CA VAL A 85 -5.82 -19.47 -7.15
C VAL A 85 -5.84 -18.89 -8.57
N TYR A 86 -5.14 -17.78 -8.76
CA TYR A 86 -4.92 -17.14 -10.06
C TYR A 86 -3.64 -17.67 -10.70
N ALA A 87 -2.53 -17.70 -9.94
CA ALA A 87 -1.24 -18.22 -10.38
C ALA A 87 -0.39 -18.64 -9.19
N THR A 88 0.57 -19.54 -9.41
CA THR A 88 1.47 -20.01 -8.35
C THR A 88 2.88 -20.27 -8.89
N SER A 89 3.86 -20.14 -8.02
CA SER A 89 5.28 -20.40 -8.20
C SER A 89 5.89 -20.70 -6.83
N PRO A 90 7.08 -21.34 -6.71
CA PRO A 90 7.72 -21.55 -5.42
C PRO A 90 7.77 -20.25 -4.61
N GLY A 91 7.24 -20.29 -3.38
CA GLY A 91 7.19 -19.14 -2.49
C GLY A 91 6.15 -18.05 -2.81
N ILE A 92 5.45 -18.07 -3.95
CA ILE A 92 4.45 -17.04 -4.28
C ILE A 92 3.19 -17.68 -4.83
N THR A 93 2.07 -17.48 -4.12
CA THR A 93 0.74 -17.79 -4.66
C THR A 93 -0.09 -16.52 -4.78
N ILE A 94 -0.63 -16.28 -5.97
CA ILE A 94 -1.54 -15.20 -6.26
C ILE A 94 -2.95 -15.78 -6.26
N TYR A 95 -3.81 -15.21 -5.45
CA TYR A 95 -5.23 -15.47 -5.45
C TYR A 95 -6.00 -14.27 -5.99
N SER A 96 -7.17 -14.53 -6.56
CA SER A 96 -8.10 -13.52 -7.04
C SER A 96 -9.50 -13.75 -6.48
N GLN A 97 -10.18 -12.66 -6.14
CA GLN A 97 -11.61 -12.61 -5.91
C GLN A 97 -12.14 -11.39 -6.65
N GLU A 98 -12.86 -11.62 -7.75
CA GLU A 98 -13.24 -10.58 -8.71
C GLU A 98 -12.01 -9.78 -9.20
N ALA A 99 -11.93 -8.49 -8.87
CA ALA A 99 -10.79 -7.63 -9.19
C ALA A 99 -9.85 -7.38 -7.99
N THR A 100 -10.06 -8.06 -6.86
CA THR A 100 -9.18 -8.01 -5.70
C THR A 100 -8.18 -9.16 -5.77
N TYR A 101 -6.91 -8.87 -5.50
CA TYR A 101 -5.83 -9.85 -5.52
C TYR A 101 -5.17 -9.96 -4.16
N LEU A 102 -4.86 -11.19 -3.78
CA LEU A 102 -4.08 -11.52 -2.58
C LEU A 102 -2.80 -12.24 -3.05
N LEU A 103 -1.64 -11.70 -2.71
CA LEU A 103 -0.38 -12.42 -2.84
C LEU A 103 -0.04 -13.00 -1.47
N VAL A 104 0.22 -14.30 -1.40
CA VAL A 104 0.80 -14.96 -0.24
C VAL A 104 2.24 -15.32 -0.60
N ILE A 105 3.18 -14.77 0.16
CA ILE A 105 4.63 -14.84 -0.12
C ILE A 105 5.30 -15.57 1.04
N ASP A 106 5.91 -16.71 0.75
CA ASP A 106 6.78 -17.48 1.66
C ASP A 106 8.25 -17.16 1.35
N LEU A 107 8.89 -16.48 2.30
CA LEU A 107 10.24 -15.93 2.17
C LEU A 107 11.34 -16.99 2.23
N ASN A 108 11.00 -18.26 2.50
CA ASN A 108 11.95 -19.35 2.31
C ASN A 108 12.22 -19.66 0.83
N GLN A 109 11.34 -19.19 -0.07
CA GLN A 109 11.35 -19.52 -1.50
C GLN A 109 11.14 -18.29 -2.39
N ALA A 110 10.99 -17.11 -1.81
CA ALA A 110 10.76 -15.86 -2.51
C ALA A 110 11.54 -14.70 -1.87
N GLY A 111 11.91 -13.72 -2.68
CA GLY A 111 12.55 -12.49 -2.22
C GLY A 111 11.65 -11.27 -2.39
N ILE A 112 11.93 -10.24 -1.61
CA ILE A 112 11.29 -8.92 -1.68
C ILE A 112 12.38 -7.86 -1.88
N ARG A 113 12.11 -6.85 -2.72
CA ARG A 113 12.97 -5.69 -2.92
C ARG A 113 12.17 -4.39 -2.92
N ALA A 114 12.68 -3.36 -2.24
CA ALA A 114 12.20 -2.00 -2.41
C ALA A 114 12.79 -1.38 -3.69
N LEU A 115 11.94 -1.02 -4.65
CA LEU A 115 12.35 -0.32 -5.87
C LEU A 115 12.00 1.16 -5.78
N HIS A 116 12.91 2.02 -6.23
CA HIS A 116 12.70 3.45 -6.24
C HIS A 116 13.38 4.10 -7.45
N ASN A 117 13.08 5.39 -7.64
CA ASN A 117 13.67 6.20 -8.70
C ASN A 117 14.10 7.57 -8.13
N ALA A 118 14.93 7.50 -7.08
CA ALA A 118 15.52 8.67 -6.44
C ALA A 118 16.50 9.36 -7.40
N THR A 119 16.57 10.69 -7.35
CA THR A 119 17.50 11.47 -8.19
C THR A 119 18.80 11.81 -7.46
N GLY A 120 18.82 11.68 -6.13
CA GLY A 120 19.92 12.11 -5.26
C GLY A 120 19.83 13.58 -4.82
N ASP A 121 18.94 14.38 -5.41
CA ASP A 121 18.73 15.76 -4.99
C ASP A 121 17.99 15.82 -3.66
N VAL A 122 18.28 16.82 -2.83
CA VAL A 122 17.59 17.05 -1.55
C VAL A 122 16.57 18.17 -1.72
N LEU A 123 15.30 17.86 -1.44
CA LEU A 123 14.17 18.80 -1.50
C LEU A 123 14.07 19.70 -0.27
N GLY A 124 14.65 19.27 0.85
CA GLY A 124 14.62 19.95 2.14
C GLY A 124 14.91 18.99 3.30
N PRO A 125 14.70 19.45 4.54
CA PRO A 125 14.77 18.58 5.70
C PRO A 125 13.60 17.59 5.70
N GLY A 126 13.90 16.33 5.91
CA GLY A 126 12.95 15.27 6.22
C GLY A 126 12.73 15.14 7.72
N ILE A 127 12.09 14.04 8.13
CA ILE A 127 11.92 13.74 9.55
C ILE A 127 13.29 13.53 10.22
N TRP A 128 13.35 13.79 11.52
CA TRP A 128 14.56 13.61 12.33
C TRP A 128 15.81 14.36 11.80
N ASP A 129 15.59 15.46 11.09
CA ASP A 129 16.61 16.30 10.43
C ASP A 129 17.41 15.59 9.32
N GLY A 130 16.92 14.45 8.84
CA GLY A 130 17.50 13.77 7.69
C GLY A 130 17.11 14.42 6.35
N ASN A 131 17.53 13.83 5.23
CA ASN A 131 17.23 14.38 3.90
C ASN A 131 15.83 13.96 3.40
N ASP A 132 15.03 14.90 2.89
CA ASP A 132 13.90 14.61 1.98
C ASP A 132 14.45 14.51 0.55
N THR A 133 14.75 13.30 0.11
CA THR A 133 15.30 13.04 -1.22
C THR A 133 14.23 13.19 -2.31
N ALA A 134 14.63 13.74 -3.46
CA ALA A 134 13.80 13.88 -4.64
C ALA A 134 13.66 12.56 -5.41
N PHE A 135 12.45 12.28 -5.88
CA PHE A 135 12.11 11.11 -6.68
C PHE A 135 11.41 11.52 -7.97
N LYS A 136 11.71 10.79 -9.05
CA LYS A 136 10.92 10.80 -10.28
C LYS A 136 9.92 9.65 -10.23
N SER A 137 8.72 9.86 -10.75
CA SER A 137 7.71 8.80 -10.81
C SER A 137 7.76 8.04 -12.14
N LYS A 138 7.43 6.75 -12.10
CA LYS A 138 7.34 5.85 -13.27
C LYS A 138 6.05 5.04 -13.25
N ALA A 139 5.70 4.42 -14.37
CA ALA A 139 4.61 3.45 -14.41
C ALA A 139 5.04 2.17 -13.67
N LEU A 140 4.08 1.38 -13.17
CA LEU A 140 4.40 0.16 -12.42
C LEU A 140 5.15 -0.88 -13.27
N GLY A 141 4.82 -0.99 -14.57
CA GLY A 141 5.53 -1.89 -15.50
C GLY A 141 7.03 -1.58 -15.64
N ASP A 142 7.42 -0.31 -15.52
CA ASP A 142 8.84 0.08 -15.52
C ASP A 142 9.55 -0.43 -14.25
N TYR A 143 8.87 -0.44 -13.10
CA TYR A 143 9.40 -1.04 -11.88
C TYR A 143 9.47 -2.56 -11.98
N LEU A 144 8.46 -3.21 -12.55
CA LEU A 144 8.50 -4.66 -12.79
C LEU A 144 9.70 -5.05 -13.68
N SER A 145 10.00 -4.23 -14.68
CA SER A 145 11.17 -4.40 -15.54
C SER A 145 12.50 -4.08 -14.83
N GLN A 146 12.51 -3.06 -13.96
CA GLN A 146 13.68 -2.69 -13.14
C GLN A 146 14.02 -3.76 -12.10
N GLY A 147 13.02 -4.45 -11.54
CA GLY A 147 13.20 -5.39 -10.44
C GLY A 147 14.00 -6.65 -10.80
N GLY A 148 13.93 -7.08 -12.06
CA GLY A 148 14.62 -8.25 -12.57
C GLY A 148 13.89 -8.93 -13.72
N ASN A 149 14.40 -10.08 -14.13
CA ASN A 149 13.90 -10.89 -15.25
C ASN A 149 13.38 -12.26 -14.81
N GLU A 150 13.12 -12.45 -13.50
CA GLU A 150 12.57 -13.69 -12.96
C GLU A 150 11.24 -14.03 -13.65
N ASN A 151 11.08 -15.30 -14.03
CA ASN A 151 9.90 -15.78 -14.78
C ASN A 151 8.60 -15.63 -14.00
N PHE A 152 8.70 -15.57 -12.67
CA PHE A 152 7.60 -15.28 -11.77
C PHE A 152 7.99 -14.15 -10.80
N ALA A 153 7.39 -12.98 -11.01
CA ALA A 153 7.59 -11.83 -10.15
C ALA A 153 6.38 -10.90 -10.19
N CYS A 154 6.18 -10.11 -9.15
CA CYS A 154 5.17 -9.07 -9.11
C CYS A 154 5.76 -7.76 -8.60
N ALA A 155 5.24 -6.65 -9.10
CA ALA A 155 5.44 -5.33 -8.54
C ALA A 155 4.09 -4.79 -8.06
N PHE A 156 4.08 -4.10 -6.93
CA PHE A 156 2.93 -3.33 -6.45
C PHE A 156 3.40 -1.97 -5.91
N ASN A 157 2.45 -1.06 -5.71
CA ASN A 157 2.81 0.29 -5.28
C ASN A 157 3.39 0.34 -3.87
N GLY A 158 4.19 1.38 -3.64
CA GLY A 158 4.86 1.62 -2.38
C GLY A 158 4.15 2.61 -1.45
N GLN A 159 4.98 3.33 -0.68
CA GLN A 159 4.57 4.26 0.36
C GLN A 159 3.96 5.57 -0.17
N PHE A 160 3.35 6.33 0.74
CA PHE A 160 2.72 7.62 0.46
C PHE A 160 3.74 8.66 -0.05
N PHE A 161 3.32 9.56 -0.93
CA PHE A 161 4.18 10.61 -1.51
C PHE A 161 3.44 11.92 -1.82
N LYS A 162 4.20 12.98 -2.11
CA LYS A 162 3.65 14.32 -2.40
C LYS A 162 3.18 14.42 -3.86
N MET A 163 1.87 14.37 -4.10
CA MET A 163 1.35 14.40 -5.48
C MET A 163 1.47 15.75 -6.19
N VAL A 164 1.55 16.85 -5.46
CA VAL A 164 1.42 18.21 -6.02
C VAL A 164 2.77 18.88 -6.32
N LYS A 165 3.90 18.19 -6.13
CA LYS A 165 5.26 18.72 -6.37
C LYS A 165 6.10 17.69 -7.12
N TYR A 166 6.81 18.12 -8.16
CA TYR A 166 7.71 17.28 -8.95
C TYR A 166 9.07 17.96 -9.18
N PRO A 167 10.21 17.25 -9.00
CA PRO A 167 10.32 15.89 -8.45
C PRO A 167 9.69 15.80 -7.05
N THR A 168 9.14 14.62 -6.74
CA THR A 168 8.33 14.39 -5.54
C THR A 168 9.20 13.90 -4.37
N GLY A 169 8.65 13.90 -3.15
CA GLY A 169 9.26 13.32 -1.96
C GLY A 169 8.32 12.27 -1.35
N LEU A 170 8.90 11.24 -0.73
CA LEU A 170 8.14 10.23 0.02
C LEU A 170 7.72 10.81 1.37
N ALA A 171 6.54 10.42 1.85
CA ALA A 171 6.01 10.94 3.10
C ALA A 171 6.86 10.51 4.32
N ALA A 172 7.49 9.35 4.26
CA ALA A 172 8.22 8.78 5.38
C ALA A 172 9.51 8.09 4.92
N PRO A 173 10.35 7.60 5.86
CA PRO A 173 11.65 7.07 5.52
C PRO A 173 11.59 5.86 4.60
N LEU A 174 12.65 5.70 3.82
CA LEU A 174 12.88 4.53 2.96
C LEU A 174 14.32 4.06 3.17
N LYS A 175 14.49 2.77 3.44
CA LYS A 175 15.76 2.08 3.30
C LYS A 175 15.64 1.12 2.11
N ALA A 176 16.62 1.13 1.22
CA ALA A 176 16.68 0.20 0.10
C ALA A 176 18.12 -0.25 -0.12
N ASN A 177 18.32 -1.55 -0.39
CA ASN A 177 19.63 -2.16 -0.61
C ASN A 177 20.65 -1.88 0.53
N GLY A 178 20.18 -1.84 1.78
CA GLY A 178 21.00 -1.55 2.94
C GLY A 178 21.25 -0.07 3.20
N GLU A 179 20.81 0.84 2.32
CA GLU A 179 21.07 2.28 2.40
C GLU A 179 19.81 3.08 2.72
N ILE A 180 19.96 4.12 3.56
CA ILE A 180 18.87 5.08 3.81
C ILE A 180 18.76 6.00 2.60
N ILE A 181 17.66 5.88 1.87
CA ILE A 181 17.43 6.65 0.63
C ILE A 181 16.82 8.02 0.94
N THR A 182 15.91 8.08 1.90
CA THR A 182 15.24 9.32 2.34
C THR A 182 14.72 9.15 3.75
N TYR A 183 14.59 10.26 4.47
CA TYR A 183 13.85 10.35 5.73
C TYR A 183 12.40 10.78 5.51
N GLY A 184 12.07 11.25 4.31
CA GLY A 184 10.71 11.67 3.93
C GLY A 184 10.28 12.97 4.63
N TRP A 185 9.27 13.65 4.07
CA TRP A 185 8.94 15.02 4.46
C TRP A 185 7.88 15.17 5.55
N GLU A 186 7.11 14.12 5.86
CA GLU A 186 5.89 14.27 6.65
C GLU A 186 6.12 14.11 8.17
N THR A 187 6.11 15.25 8.87
CA THR A 187 6.42 15.34 10.31
C THR A 187 5.19 15.40 11.22
N LYS A 188 4.00 15.76 10.72
CA LYS A 188 2.83 16.13 11.52
C LYS A 188 1.67 15.14 11.39
N PHE A 189 1.30 14.78 10.18
CA PHE A 189 0.18 13.87 9.92
C PHE A 189 0.52 12.45 10.36
N HIS A 190 -0.47 11.75 10.92
CA HIS A 190 -0.36 10.35 11.33
C HIS A 190 0.79 10.09 12.31
N LYS A 191 1.04 11.02 13.25
CA LYS A 191 2.06 10.84 14.29
C LYS A 191 1.65 9.67 15.19
N GLY A 192 2.54 8.69 15.36
CA GLY A 192 2.26 7.47 16.12
C GLY A 192 1.51 6.38 15.35
N GLU A 193 1.07 6.67 14.11
CA GLU A 193 0.36 5.71 13.25
C GLU A 193 1.22 5.21 12.08
N LYS A 194 2.51 5.56 12.05
CA LYS A 194 3.45 5.09 11.02
C LYS A 194 4.04 3.74 11.42
N LEU A 195 4.06 2.81 10.49
CA LEU A 195 4.67 1.50 10.63
C LEU A 195 5.78 1.35 9.59
N MET A 196 6.74 0.47 9.85
CA MET A 196 7.76 0.07 8.89
C MET A 196 7.73 -1.44 8.67
N LEU A 197 7.67 -1.85 7.41
CA LEU A 197 7.93 -3.21 6.97
C LEU A 197 9.42 -3.36 6.77
N GLU A 198 10.05 -4.07 7.71
CA GLU A 198 11.45 -4.47 7.65
C GLU A 198 11.55 -5.78 6.86
N VAL A 199 12.48 -5.83 5.90
CA VAL A 199 12.67 -6.94 4.96
C VAL A 199 14.11 -7.45 5.04
N TRP A 200 14.26 -8.72 5.38
CA TRP A 200 15.49 -9.51 5.30
C TRP A 200 15.36 -10.55 4.18
N PRO A 201 16.43 -11.27 3.83
CA PRO A 201 16.37 -12.32 2.81
C PRO A 201 15.35 -13.43 3.12
N ASP A 202 15.16 -13.77 4.40
CA ASP A 202 14.41 -14.94 4.86
C ASP A 202 13.18 -14.59 5.73
N ARG A 203 13.01 -13.30 6.05
CA ARG A 203 11.95 -12.87 6.97
C ARG A 203 11.50 -11.43 6.73
N THR A 204 10.31 -11.13 7.22
CA THR A 204 9.77 -9.78 7.31
C THR A 204 9.20 -9.51 8.69
N ARG A 205 9.15 -8.24 9.07
CA ARG A 205 8.46 -7.81 10.29
C ARG A 205 7.83 -6.44 10.08
N ILE A 206 6.64 -6.23 10.61
CA ILE A 206 6.01 -4.91 10.66
C ILE A 206 6.11 -4.38 12.09
N THR A 207 6.74 -3.22 12.26
CA THR A 207 6.91 -2.57 13.57
C THR A 207 6.57 -1.09 13.52
N PRO A 208 6.30 -0.43 14.67
CA PRO A 208 6.16 1.03 14.70
C PRO A 208 7.40 1.72 14.12
N LEU A 209 7.20 2.78 13.34
CA LEU A 209 8.30 3.58 12.83
C LEU A 209 9.00 4.30 13.99
N ASP A 210 10.25 3.95 14.22
CA ASP A 210 11.12 4.52 15.24
C ASP A 210 12.48 4.89 14.64
N LYS A 211 13.07 6.01 15.07
CA LYS A 211 14.34 6.52 14.53
C LYS A 211 15.47 5.53 14.75
N ASN A 212 15.67 5.15 16.01
CA ASN A 212 16.81 4.35 16.41
C ASN A 212 16.74 2.98 15.73
N ARG A 213 15.54 2.39 15.66
CA ARG A 213 15.34 1.12 14.96
C ARG A 213 15.51 1.28 13.44
N PHE A 214 14.97 2.31 12.81
CA PHE A 214 15.14 2.53 11.37
C PHE A 214 16.62 2.69 10.97
N GLU A 215 17.38 3.49 11.71
CA GLU A 215 18.79 3.78 11.41
C GLU A 215 19.72 2.59 11.69
N ASN A 216 19.39 1.75 12.67
CA ASN A 216 20.25 0.65 13.12
C ASN A 216 19.75 -0.75 12.73
N SER A 217 18.59 -0.88 12.10
CA SER A 217 18.07 -2.18 11.63
C SER A 217 18.98 -2.75 10.54
N ASP A 218 19.27 -4.05 10.65
CA ASP A 218 20.04 -4.83 9.68
C ASP A 218 19.18 -5.33 8.51
N ALA A 219 17.88 -5.01 8.49
CA ALA A 219 17.01 -5.24 7.34
C ALA A 219 17.60 -4.60 6.08
N VAL A 220 17.55 -5.32 4.96
CA VAL A 220 18.07 -4.86 3.68
C VAL A 220 17.20 -3.72 3.16
N ASP A 221 15.89 -3.91 3.22
CA ASP A 221 14.91 -2.89 2.84
C ASP A 221 13.98 -2.57 4.00
N ILE A 222 13.55 -1.31 4.05
CA ILE A 222 12.53 -0.84 4.99
C ILE A 222 11.56 0.07 4.25
N ILE A 223 10.30 -0.36 4.16
CA ILE A 223 9.22 0.36 3.50
C ILE A 223 8.23 0.86 4.55
N THR A 224 7.95 2.16 4.56
CA THR A 224 7.05 2.75 5.56
C THR A 224 5.60 2.78 5.06
N GLY A 225 4.66 2.59 5.97
CA GLY A 225 3.22 2.73 5.74
C GLY A 225 2.50 3.26 6.97
N LEU A 226 1.19 3.09 6.99
CA LEU A 226 0.33 3.48 8.11
C LEU A 226 -0.30 2.26 8.78
N THR A 227 -0.72 2.37 10.03
CA THR A 227 -1.58 1.36 10.66
C THR A 227 -2.88 1.21 9.86
N ALA A 228 -3.50 0.03 9.94
CA ALA A 228 -4.79 -0.22 9.31
C ALA A 228 -5.92 0.72 9.80
N LEU A 229 -5.76 1.31 10.98
CA LEU A 229 -6.73 2.18 11.65
C LEU A 229 -6.49 3.67 11.43
N ALA A 230 -5.38 4.05 10.78
CA ALA A 230 -5.05 5.46 10.56
C ALA A 230 -6.15 6.19 9.79
N ASN A 231 -6.50 7.41 10.19
CA ASN A 231 -7.58 8.18 9.58
C ASN A 231 -7.24 8.69 8.16
N LYS A 232 -7.20 7.75 7.20
CA LYS A 232 -6.88 7.99 5.79
C LYS A 232 -8.09 7.68 4.90
N LYS A 233 -9.15 8.43 5.17
CA LYS A 233 -10.49 8.25 4.58
C LYS A 233 -11.02 6.83 4.82
N PRO A 234 -11.18 6.41 6.10
CA PRO A 234 -11.43 5.01 6.47
C PRO A 234 -12.69 4.40 5.84
N LYS A 235 -13.74 5.21 5.64
CA LYS A 235 -15.03 4.79 5.08
C LYS A 235 -15.08 4.82 3.55
N SER A 236 -14.14 5.49 2.88
CA SER A 236 -14.16 5.62 1.42
C SER A 236 -13.78 4.31 0.73
N VAL A 237 -14.62 3.90 -0.21
CA VAL A 237 -14.39 2.77 -1.11
C VAL A 237 -13.57 3.24 -2.30
N VAL A 238 -12.28 2.94 -2.29
CA VAL A 238 -11.31 3.37 -3.31
C VAL A 238 -10.24 2.27 -3.49
N GLY A 239 -9.26 2.50 -4.36
CA GLY A 239 -8.07 1.65 -4.42
C GLY A 239 -7.38 1.54 -3.06
N ARG A 240 -7.05 0.33 -2.62
CA ARG A 240 -6.27 0.07 -1.39
C ARG A 240 -5.21 -1.00 -1.62
N THR A 241 -4.05 -0.78 -1.02
CA THR A 241 -2.95 -1.75 -0.94
C THR A 241 -2.59 -1.91 0.53
N PHE A 242 -2.78 -3.10 1.06
CA PHE A 242 -2.45 -3.45 2.45
C PHE A 242 -1.48 -4.62 2.43
N VAL A 243 -0.57 -4.63 3.40
CA VAL A 243 0.33 -5.76 3.66
C VAL A 243 0.09 -6.28 5.06
N GLY A 244 0.20 -7.59 5.25
CA GLY A 244 0.04 -8.26 6.54
C GLY A 244 1.12 -9.31 6.73
N THR A 245 1.63 -9.45 7.95
CA THR A 245 2.61 -10.52 8.29
C THR A 245 1.90 -11.66 9.00
N HIS A 246 2.33 -12.89 8.70
CA HIS A 246 1.93 -14.07 9.46
C HIS A 246 3.20 -14.83 9.87
N GLY A 247 3.51 -14.85 11.16
CA GLY A 247 4.89 -15.08 11.61
C GLY A 247 5.89 -14.16 10.91
N GLU A 248 7.14 -14.58 10.84
CA GLU A 248 8.20 -13.78 10.18
C GLU A 248 8.44 -14.20 8.73
N SER A 249 8.09 -15.43 8.34
CA SER A 249 8.39 -15.98 7.02
C SER A 249 7.32 -15.72 5.96
N THR A 250 6.14 -15.20 6.34
CA THR A 250 5.02 -15.01 5.42
C THR A 250 4.55 -13.57 5.36
N LEU A 251 4.55 -13.01 4.16
CA LEU A 251 3.95 -11.71 3.84
C LEU A 251 2.72 -11.92 2.96
N MET A 252 1.62 -11.27 3.33
CA MET A 252 0.40 -11.18 2.55
C MET A 252 0.27 -9.78 1.98
N VAL A 253 -0.06 -9.65 0.69
CA VAL A 253 -0.32 -8.36 0.03
C VAL A 253 -1.72 -8.40 -0.55
N LEU A 254 -2.60 -7.55 -0.04
CA LEU A 254 -3.96 -7.41 -0.51
C LEU A 254 -4.10 -6.13 -1.33
N VAL A 255 -4.50 -6.27 -2.59
CA VAL A 255 -4.66 -5.19 -3.56
C VAL A 255 -6.10 -5.19 -4.05
N SER A 256 -6.85 -4.13 -3.77
CA SER A 256 -8.25 -4.00 -4.20
C SER A 256 -8.51 -2.67 -4.90
N PRO A 257 -9.19 -2.64 -6.06
CA PRO A 257 -9.58 -1.40 -6.72
C PRO A 257 -10.66 -0.62 -5.96
N SER A 258 -11.41 -1.28 -5.08
CA SER A 258 -12.65 -0.76 -4.52
C SER A 258 -12.90 -1.38 -3.14
N SER A 259 -12.19 -0.86 -2.12
CA SER A 259 -12.35 -1.31 -0.74
C SER A 259 -12.17 -0.17 0.25
N ASN A 260 -12.84 -0.27 1.39
CA ASN A 260 -12.60 0.60 2.54
C ASN A 260 -11.54 -0.01 3.48
N GLN A 261 -11.03 0.76 4.45
CA GLN A 261 -9.95 0.27 5.32
C GLN A 261 -10.35 -0.94 6.16
N ARG A 262 -11.57 -0.93 6.70
CA ARG A 262 -12.10 -2.01 7.55
C ARG A 262 -12.19 -3.33 6.78
N GLN A 263 -12.63 -3.28 5.51
CA GLN A 263 -12.70 -4.46 4.66
C GLN A 263 -11.30 -5.06 4.44
N MET A 264 -10.32 -4.23 4.06
CA MET A 264 -8.93 -4.69 3.86
C MET A 264 -8.33 -5.31 5.13
N GLU A 265 -8.50 -4.63 6.26
CA GLU A 265 -8.03 -5.11 7.56
C GLU A 265 -8.71 -6.43 7.95
N SER A 266 -10.04 -6.50 7.84
CA SER A 266 -10.80 -7.70 8.21
C SER A 266 -10.43 -8.91 7.36
N THR A 267 -10.20 -8.72 6.06
CA THR A 267 -9.76 -9.80 5.17
C THR A 267 -8.38 -10.32 5.54
N LEU A 268 -7.40 -9.44 5.78
CA LEU A 268 -6.06 -9.89 6.20
C LEU A 268 -6.08 -10.54 7.59
N LYS A 269 -6.86 -10.00 8.54
CA LYS A 269 -7.05 -10.63 9.85
C LYS A 269 -7.70 -12.00 9.76
N SER A 270 -8.72 -12.16 8.92
CA SER A 270 -9.39 -13.46 8.76
C SER A 270 -8.44 -14.50 8.18
N LEU A 271 -7.50 -14.09 7.32
CA LEU A 271 -6.43 -14.92 6.76
C LEU A 271 -5.25 -15.18 7.71
N GLY A 272 -5.30 -14.64 8.94
CA GLY A 272 -4.29 -14.89 9.97
C GLY A 272 -3.15 -13.87 10.03
N ALA A 273 -3.26 -12.72 9.35
CA ALA A 273 -2.28 -11.65 9.51
C ALA A 273 -2.29 -11.09 10.94
N GLU A 274 -1.12 -11.06 11.57
CA GLU A 274 -0.90 -10.62 12.95
C GLU A 274 -0.75 -9.10 13.03
N VAL A 275 0.05 -8.53 12.12
CA VAL A 275 0.27 -7.09 12.01
C VAL A 275 -0.02 -6.66 10.58
N ILE A 276 -0.80 -5.59 10.43
CA ILE A 276 -1.28 -5.09 9.13
C ILE A 276 -0.87 -3.63 8.95
N MET A 277 -0.32 -3.34 7.78
CA MET A 277 0.11 -2.02 7.36
C MET A 277 -0.53 -1.62 6.03
N MET A 278 -0.99 -0.38 5.97
CA MET A 278 -1.55 0.25 4.78
C MET A 278 -0.45 0.99 4.01
N LEU A 279 -0.37 0.73 2.71
CA LEU A 279 0.47 1.47 1.76
C LEU A 279 -0.37 2.55 1.05
N ASP A 280 0.25 3.27 0.11
CA ASP A 280 -0.48 4.30 -0.62
C ASP A 280 -1.67 3.70 -1.40
N GLY A 281 -2.76 4.47 -1.47
CA GLY A 281 -4.04 4.02 -1.99
C GLY A 281 -4.57 4.88 -3.12
N GLY A 282 -5.87 4.80 -3.35
CA GLY A 282 -6.58 5.53 -4.39
C GLY A 282 -6.01 5.21 -5.77
N GLY A 283 -5.58 6.25 -6.49
CA GLY A 283 -4.95 6.08 -7.80
C GLY A 283 -3.59 5.37 -7.75
N SER A 284 -2.94 5.25 -6.60
CA SER A 284 -1.63 4.60 -6.50
C SER A 284 -1.75 3.08 -6.48
N THR A 285 -2.92 2.53 -6.10
CA THR A 285 -3.17 1.08 -6.00
C THR A 285 -3.04 0.38 -7.35
N GLN A 286 -1.95 -0.38 -7.49
CA GLN A 286 -1.56 -1.06 -8.73
C GLN A 286 -0.88 -2.39 -8.43
N LEU A 287 -1.02 -3.35 -9.33
CA LEU A 287 -0.37 -4.66 -9.30
C LEU A 287 -0.08 -5.11 -10.73
N SER A 288 1.15 -5.52 -11.00
CA SER A 288 1.57 -6.09 -12.28
C SER A 288 2.51 -7.25 -12.00
N CYS A 289 2.36 -8.35 -12.73
CA CYS A 289 3.14 -9.55 -12.50
C CYS A 289 3.71 -10.09 -13.81
N ARG A 290 4.93 -10.61 -13.77
CA ARG A 290 5.47 -11.50 -14.78
C ARG A 290 5.10 -12.93 -14.37
N ILE A 291 4.38 -13.63 -15.24
CA ILE A 291 3.97 -15.02 -15.03
C ILE A 291 4.39 -15.81 -16.26
N SER A 292 5.23 -16.83 -16.06
CA SER A 292 5.83 -17.61 -17.16
C SER A 292 6.53 -16.73 -18.20
N GLY A 293 7.22 -15.68 -17.72
CA GLY A 293 7.95 -14.73 -18.57
C GLY A 293 7.10 -13.66 -19.25
N SER A 294 5.77 -13.72 -19.14
CA SER A 294 4.85 -12.75 -19.75
C SER A 294 4.31 -11.77 -18.73
N GLU A 295 4.33 -10.48 -19.05
CA GLU A 295 3.75 -9.44 -18.19
C GLU A 295 2.21 -9.48 -18.21
N GLN A 296 1.61 -9.38 -17.03
CA GLN A 296 0.19 -9.38 -16.74
C GLN A 296 -0.14 -8.19 -15.84
N VAL A 297 -0.94 -7.26 -16.34
CA VAL A 297 -1.41 -6.12 -15.55
C VAL A 297 -2.68 -6.51 -14.81
N LEU A 298 -2.53 -6.90 -13.54
CA LEU A 298 -3.65 -7.40 -12.72
C LEU A 298 -4.51 -6.25 -12.17
N ARG A 299 -3.88 -5.13 -11.79
CA ARG A 299 -4.55 -3.91 -11.33
C ARG A 299 -3.87 -2.68 -11.95
N TYR A 300 -4.54 -2.09 -12.94
CA TYR A 300 -4.04 -0.94 -13.69
C TYR A 300 -4.38 0.42 -13.06
N SER A 301 -3.44 1.37 -13.09
CA SER A 301 -3.73 2.78 -12.89
C SER A 301 -2.76 3.62 -13.72
N GLU A 302 -3.20 4.78 -14.18
CA GLU A 302 -2.34 5.72 -14.92
C GLU A 302 -1.38 6.48 -14.00
N ARG A 303 -1.55 6.37 -12.68
CA ARG A 303 -0.74 7.12 -11.73
C ARG A 303 0.70 6.61 -11.74
N LEU A 304 1.62 7.50 -12.10
CA LEU A 304 3.04 7.28 -11.89
C LEU A 304 3.37 7.33 -10.40
N ILE A 305 4.21 6.39 -9.96
CA ILE A 305 4.62 6.27 -8.55
C ILE A 305 6.15 6.39 -8.39
N PRO A 306 6.64 6.99 -7.29
CA PRO A 306 8.08 7.19 -7.05
C PRO A 306 8.79 5.98 -6.42
N GLN A 307 8.03 5.02 -5.91
CA GLN A 307 8.52 3.83 -5.21
C GLN A 307 7.52 2.68 -5.38
N ALA A 308 8.05 1.48 -5.57
CA ALA A 308 7.30 0.23 -5.72
C ALA A 308 7.96 -0.88 -4.90
N VAL A 309 7.22 -1.95 -4.63
CA VAL A 309 7.75 -3.15 -3.98
C VAL A 309 7.74 -4.27 -5.03
N TYR A 310 8.87 -4.95 -5.17
CA TYR A 310 9.07 -6.07 -6.07
C TYR A 310 9.16 -7.36 -5.28
N VAL A 311 8.49 -8.40 -5.74
CA VAL A 311 8.51 -9.73 -5.13
C VAL A 311 8.77 -10.75 -6.23
N TYR A 312 9.62 -11.75 -5.97
CA TYR A 312 10.06 -12.69 -7.00
C TYR A 312 10.29 -14.07 -6.39
N SER A 313 9.98 -15.09 -7.17
CA SER A 313 10.33 -16.48 -6.83
C SER A 313 11.82 -16.73 -7.10
N HIS A 314 12.46 -17.54 -6.27
CA HIS A 314 13.86 -17.95 -6.43
C HIS A 314 14.07 -18.98 -7.56
#